data_AF-A0A7W4BQL6-F1
#
_entry.id   AF-A0A7W4BQL6-F1
#
_cell.length_a   1.000
_cell.length_b   1.000
_cell.length_c   1.000
_cell.angle_alpha   90.00
_cell.angle_beta   90.00
_cell.angle_gamma   90.00
#
_symmetry.space_group_name_H-M   'P 1'
#
loop_
_entity.id
_entity.type
_entity.pdbx_description
1 polymer ?
#
loop_
_entity_poly.entity_id
_entity_poly.type
_entity_poly.pdbx_seq_one_letter_code
_entity_poly.pdbx_strand_id
1 'polypeptide(L)'
;MAKYEVAGFDIQVKDNGNGVNNIYLTINTSMKKLSYRIWKDERYPDLLTIGKYLEDGLKLAKSTSAKIEVSDYRERLYVFFKLPEQDQHQFSAEKLDQ
;
A
#
# COMPACT_ATOMS: atom_id res chain seq x y z
N MET A 1 -10.64 9.08 5.51
CA MET A 1 -9.56 8.64 4.60
C MET A 1 -9.75 9.33 3.25
N ALA A 2 -8.67 9.60 2.52
CA ALA A 2 -8.78 10.20 1.19
C ALA A 2 -9.09 9.12 0.15
N LYS A 3 -9.93 9.44 -0.85
CA LYS A 3 -10.38 8.49 -1.87
C LYS A 3 -9.65 8.72 -3.19
N TYR A 4 -9.19 7.65 -3.82
CA TYR A 4 -8.39 7.70 -5.04
C TYR A 4 -8.89 6.70 -6.08
N GLU A 5 -8.88 7.10 -7.34
CA GLU A 5 -9.00 6.19 -8.48
C GLU A 5 -7.60 5.74 -8.91
N VAL A 6 -7.43 4.44 -9.17
CA VAL A 6 -6.13 3.84 -9.48
C VAL A 6 -5.93 3.79 -10.99
N ALA A 7 -4.96 4.55 -11.51
CA ALA A 7 -4.56 4.50 -12.92
C ALA A 7 -3.50 3.40 -13.18
N GLY A 8 -2.65 3.15 -12.18
CA GLY A 8 -1.64 2.10 -12.23
C GLY A 8 -0.92 1.97 -10.90
N PHE A 9 -0.19 0.87 -10.73
CA PHE A 9 0.59 0.64 -9.53
C PHE A 9 1.78 -0.28 -9.84
N ASP A 10 2.77 -0.24 -8.96
CA ASP A 10 3.95 -1.11 -8.96
C ASP A 10 4.21 -1.58 -7.52
N ILE A 11 4.54 -2.86 -7.37
CA ILE A 11 4.83 -3.49 -6.08
C ILE A 11 6.13 -4.27 -6.24
N GLN A 12 7.12 -3.94 -5.42
CA GLN A 12 8.40 -4.63 -5.41
C GLN A 12 8.78 -5.03 -4.00
N VAL A 13 9.22 -6.27 -3.81
CA VAL A 13 9.88 -6.69 -2.58
C VAL A 13 11.38 -6.57 -2.78
N LYS A 14 12.05 -5.77 -1.96
CA LYS A 14 13.51 -5.62 -2.02
C LYS A 14 14.10 -5.30 -0.66
N ASP A 15 15.39 -5.55 -0.54
CA ASP A 15 16.18 -5.20 0.63
C ASP A 15 16.15 -3.67 0.88
N ASN A 16 16.01 -3.29 2.15
CA ASN A 16 15.94 -1.89 2.55
C ASN A 16 17.31 -1.21 2.74
N GLY A 17 18.40 -1.90 2.41
CA GLY A 17 19.78 -1.47 2.60
C GLY A 17 20.44 -2.05 3.86
N ASN A 18 19.68 -2.75 4.72
CA ASN A 18 20.16 -3.29 6.00
C ASN A 18 19.92 -4.80 6.14
N GLY A 19 19.75 -5.55 5.05
CA GLY A 19 19.50 -6.99 5.09
C GLY A 19 18.05 -7.37 5.45
N VAL A 20 17.12 -6.40 5.41
CA VAL A 20 15.69 -6.62 5.70
C VAL A 20 14.86 -6.25 4.47
N ASN A 21 14.11 -7.22 3.97
CA ASN A 21 13.17 -7.01 2.87
C ASN A 21 11.96 -6.18 3.30
N ASN A 22 11.56 -5.24 2.45
CA ASN A 22 10.34 -4.45 2.57
C ASN A 22 9.57 -4.46 1.24
N ILE A 23 8.27 -4.16 1.29
CA ILE A 23 7.47 -3.85 0.10
C ILE A 23 7.64 -2.37 -0.23
N TYR A 24 7.95 -2.09 -1.49
CA TYR A 24 7.94 -0.76 -2.08
C TYR A 24 6.73 -0.68 -3.00
N LEU A 25 5.73 0.08 -2.56
CA LEU A 25 4.46 0.27 -3.25
C LEU A 25 4.43 1.65 -3.87
N THR A 26 4.13 1.71 -5.16
CA THR A 26 3.80 2.94 -5.88
C THR A 26 2.40 2.83 -6.44
N ILE A 27 1.55 3.83 -6.21
CA ILE A 27 0.21 3.93 -6.80
C ILE A 27 0.13 5.26 -7.56
N ASN A 28 -0.07 5.18 -8.87
CA ASN A 28 -0.42 6.32 -9.70
C ASN A 28 -1.94 6.50 -9.65
N THR A 29 -2.40 7.58 -9.02
CA THR A 29 -3.83 7.90 -8.93
C THR A 29 -4.17 9.05 -9.88
N SER A 30 -5.47 9.30 -10.08
CA SER A 30 -5.95 10.45 -10.87
C SER A 30 -5.51 11.82 -10.32
N MET A 31 -5.14 11.92 -9.04
CA MET A 31 -4.79 13.18 -8.40
C MET A 31 -3.29 13.35 -8.15
N LYS A 32 -2.62 12.27 -7.76
CA LYS A 32 -1.20 12.29 -7.37
C LYS A 32 -0.62 10.88 -7.35
N LYS A 33 0.69 10.82 -7.22
CA LYS A 33 1.41 9.57 -6.92
C LYS A 33 1.45 9.35 -5.41
N LEU A 34 1.20 8.12 -4.98
CA LEU A 34 1.37 7.66 -3.61
C LEU A 34 2.50 6.64 -3.59
N SER A 35 3.49 6.82 -2.70
CA SER A 35 4.64 5.91 -2.60
C SER A 35 4.86 5.53 -1.14
N TYR A 36 5.04 4.24 -0.89
CA TYR A 36 5.19 3.69 0.47
C TYR A 36 6.30 2.64 0.52
N ARG A 37 7.02 2.64 1.64
CA ARG A 37 7.83 1.51 2.09
C ARG A 37 7.07 0.83 3.22
N ILE A 38 6.65 -0.42 3.03
CA ILE A 38 5.83 -1.21 3.94
C ILE A 38 6.67 -2.37 4.48
N TRP A 39 6.59 -2.64 5.78
CA TRP A 39 7.31 -3.75 6.43
C TRP A 39 6.37 -4.62 7.27
N LYS A 40 6.85 -5.83 7.57
CA LYS A 40 6.16 -6.77 8.45
C LYS A 40 6.17 -6.29 9.90
N ASP A 41 5.12 -6.62 10.63
CA ASP A 41 5.02 -6.42 12.08
C ASP A 41 4.30 -7.61 12.73
N GLU A 42 3.94 -7.51 14.00
CA GLU A 42 3.22 -8.58 14.72
C GLU A 42 1.83 -8.89 14.12
N ARG A 43 1.19 -7.93 13.44
CA ARG A 43 -0.13 -8.11 12.81
C ARG A 43 -0.02 -8.75 11.43
N TYR A 44 1.03 -8.38 10.68
CA TYR A 44 1.34 -8.91 9.36
C TYR A 44 2.80 -9.36 9.32
N PRO A 45 3.11 -10.56 9.84
CA PRO A 45 4.49 -11.05 9.94
C PRO A 45 5.08 -11.48 8.58
N ASP A 46 4.25 -11.56 7.54
CA ASP A 46 4.62 -12.04 6.21
C ASP A 46 4.37 -11.00 5.12
N LEU A 47 5.44 -10.67 4.38
CA LEU A 47 5.37 -9.73 3.26
C LEU A 47 4.61 -10.31 2.06
N LEU A 48 4.58 -11.64 1.88
CA LEU A 48 3.82 -12.23 0.78
C LEU A 48 2.32 -11.98 0.97
N THR A 49 1.85 -12.14 2.21
CA THR A 49 0.45 -11.84 2.59
C THR A 49 0.11 -10.36 2.35
N ILE A 50 0.95 -9.43 2.79
CA ILE A 50 0.74 -7.98 2.54
C ILE A 50 0.75 -7.68 1.03
N GLY A 51 1.74 -8.22 0.31
CA GLY A 51 1.91 -8.00 -1.12
C GLY A 51 0.72 -8.50 -1.91
N LYS A 52 0.22 -9.70 -1.61
CA LYS A 52 -0.97 -10.28 -2.25
C LYS A 52 -2.23 -9.47 -1.98
N TYR A 53 -2.45 -9.06 -0.72
CA TYR A 53 -3.58 -8.20 -0.37
C TYR A 53 -3.59 -6.91 -1.21
N LEU A 54 -2.43 -6.23 -1.27
CA LEU A 54 -2.27 -4.99 -2.04
C LEU A 54 -2.47 -5.24 -3.53
N GLU A 55 -1.85 -6.28 -4.08
CA GLU A 55 -1.91 -6.61 -5.49
C GLU A 55 -3.35 -6.94 -5.93
N ASP A 56 -4.03 -7.83 -5.22
CA ASP A 56 -5.39 -8.25 -5.55
C ASP A 56 -6.38 -7.07 -5.47
N GLY A 57 -6.32 -6.28 -4.39
CA GLY A 57 -7.22 -5.15 -4.21
C GLY A 57 -6.95 -3.98 -5.18
N LEU A 58 -5.68 -3.69 -5.50
CA LEU A 58 -5.32 -2.64 -6.47
C LEU A 58 -5.62 -3.07 -7.92
N LYS A 59 -5.45 -4.36 -8.26
CA LYS A 59 -5.90 -4.91 -9.56
C LYS A 59 -7.40 -4.74 -9.71
N LEU A 60 -8.17 -5.13 -8.70
CA LEU A 60 -9.62 -5.00 -8.71
C LEU A 60 -10.03 -3.54 -8.87
N ALA A 61 -9.50 -2.64 -8.03
CA ALA A 61 -9.77 -1.20 -8.09
C ALA A 61 -9.50 -0.60 -9.47
N LYS A 62 -8.37 -0.95 -10.09
CA LYS A 62 -8.03 -0.50 -11.44
C LYS A 62 -8.99 -1.04 -12.50
N SER A 63 -9.37 -2.33 -12.41
CA SER A 63 -10.22 -2.97 -13.42
C SER A 63 -11.68 -2.52 -13.38
N THR A 64 -12.18 -2.12 -12.21
CA THR A 64 -13.58 -1.72 -12.02
C THR A 64 -13.77 -0.21 -11.84
N SER A 65 -12.68 0.57 -11.91
CA SER A 65 -12.65 1.99 -11.54
C SER A 65 -13.17 2.26 -10.11
N ALA A 66 -13.16 1.24 -9.24
CA ALA A 66 -13.52 1.41 -7.85
C ALA A 66 -12.46 2.24 -7.11
N LYS A 67 -12.92 3.11 -6.20
CA LYS A 67 -12.03 3.96 -5.43
C LYS A 67 -11.40 3.19 -4.27
N ILE A 68 -10.11 3.39 -4.06
CA ILE A 68 -9.43 2.99 -2.83
C ILE A 68 -9.49 4.12 -1.81
N GLU A 69 -9.50 3.80 -0.53
CA GLU A 69 -9.30 4.79 0.53
C GLU A 69 -7.94 4.61 1.19
N VAL A 70 -7.20 5.71 1.32
CA VAL A 70 -5.86 5.72 1.93
C VAL A 70 -5.77 6.80 3.00
N SER A 71 -5.16 6.48 4.12
CA SER A 71 -4.92 7.43 5.21
C SER A 71 -3.56 7.20 5.85
N ASP A 72 -2.73 8.24 5.78
CA ASP A 72 -1.36 8.22 6.28
C ASP A 72 -1.32 8.67 7.75
N TYR A 73 -0.63 7.94 8.61
CA TYR A 73 -0.28 8.35 9.96
C TYR A 73 1.25 8.43 10.08
N ARG A 74 1.82 9.50 9.52
CA ARG A 74 3.29 9.70 9.41
C ARG A 74 4.00 9.62 10.75
N GLU A 75 3.44 10.24 11.79
CA GLU A 75 4.01 10.25 13.15
C GLU A 75 4.16 8.85 13.77
N ARG A 76 3.33 7.90 13.34
CA ARG A 76 3.33 6.53 13.85
C ARG A 76 3.85 5.52 12.86
N LEU A 77 4.27 5.93 11.67
CA LEU A 77 4.74 5.04 10.61
C LEU A 77 3.74 3.93 10.26
N TYR A 78 2.47 4.31 10.09
CA TYR A 78 1.44 3.40 9.57
C TYR A 78 0.62 4.06 8.46
N VAL A 79 0.06 3.21 7.60
CA VAL A 79 -0.91 3.59 6.57
C VAL A 79 -2.14 2.67 6.68
N PHE A 80 -3.31 3.25 6.50
CA PHE A 80 -4.56 2.49 6.36
C PHE A 80 -4.94 2.40 4.89
N PHE A 81 -5.24 1.19 4.44
CA PHE A 81 -5.82 0.92 3.12
C PHE A 81 -7.20 0.30 3.29
N LYS A 82 -8.18 0.86 2.60
CA LYS A 82 -9.46 0.22 2.33
C LYS A 82 -9.56 -0.01 0.82
N LEU A 83 -9.38 -1.27 0.41
CA LEU A 83 -9.47 -1.69 -0.98
C LEU A 83 -10.90 -2.20 -1.28
N PRO A 84 -11.33 -2.25 -2.55
CA PRO A 84 -12.67 -2.69 -2.90
C PRO A 84 -12.93 -4.12 -2.43
N GLU A 85 -14.12 -4.38 -1.90
CA GLU A 85 -14.56 -5.71 -1.42
C GLU A 85 -13.68 -6.31 -0.32
N GLN A 86 -12.86 -5.50 0.34
CA GLN A 86 -11.95 -5.91 1.41
C GLN A 86 -12.16 -5.06 2.66
N ASP A 87 -11.83 -5.63 3.81
CA ASP A 87 -11.79 -4.88 5.06
C ASP A 87 -10.71 -3.80 5.04
N GLN A 88 -10.79 -2.87 5.98
CA GLN A 88 -9.73 -1.89 6.15
C GLN A 88 -8.56 -2.54 6.88
N HIS A 89 -7.36 -2.48 6.28
CA HIS A 89 -6.14 -2.98 6.89
C HIS A 89 -5.17 -1.84 7.22
N GLN A 90 -4.49 -1.97 8.36
CA GLN A 90 -3.41 -1.08 8.79
C GLN A 90 -2.08 -1.78 8.55
N PHE A 91 -1.15 -1.14 7.85
CA PHE A 91 0.21 -1.65 7.68
C PHE A 91 1.26 -0.71 8.26
N SER A 92 2.34 -1.28 8.78
CA SER A 92 3.56 -0.54 9.12
C SER A 92 4.19 -0.02 7.86
N ALA A 93 4.23 1.31 7.74
CA ALA A 93 4.63 1.95 6.51
C ALA A 93 5.19 3.35 6.73
N GLU A 94 6.18 3.67 5.92
CA GLU A 94 6.71 5.01 5.75
C GLU A 94 6.27 5.51 4.39
N LYS A 95 5.75 6.74 4.36
CA LYS A 95 5.45 7.42 3.11
C LYS A 95 6.74 7.93 2.50
N LEU A 96 7.00 7.53 1.27
CA LEU A 96 8.14 8.01 0.49
C LEU A 96 7.67 9.27 -0.23
N ASP A 97 8.10 10.44 0.25
CA ASP A 97 7.82 11.69 -0.46
C ASP A 97 8.62 11.68 -1.79
N GLN A 98 7.91 11.93 -2.89
CA GLN A 98 8.48 12.12 -4.23
C GLN A 98 8.22 13.55 -4.69
#